data_AF-A0A7C9DVX1-F1
#
_entry.id   AF-A0A7C9DVX1-F1
#
_cell.length_a   1.000
_cell.length_b   1.000
_cell.length_c   1.000
_cell.angle_alpha   90.00
_cell.angle_beta   90.00
_cell.angle_gamma   90.00
#
_symmetry.space_group_name_H-M   'P 1'
#
loop_
_entity.id
_entity.type
_entity.pdbx_description
1 polymer ?
#
loop_
_entity_poly.entity_id
_entity_poly.type
_entity_poly.pdbx_seq_one_letter_code
_entity_poly.pdbx_strand_id
1 'polypeptide(L)'
;MDTVVFTEDDPRYCVDITCTKDGNFISINSNSRTSSEVYVIDATNPLGGPRRVHRRIHDVQYFLEHHHGFFYVLTNRPLDRVGKLGNRKLCLGNCGVEDINSGDWQVILFFPQSHSEVG
;
A
#
# COMPACT_ATOMS: atom_id res chain seq x y z
N MET A 1 -17.40 20.75 -14.53
CA MET A 1 -17.84 19.39 -14.88
C MET A 1 -16.97 18.44 -14.10
N ASP A 2 -17.57 17.45 -13.47
CA ASP A 2 -16.82 16.46 -12.72
C ASP A 2 -16.22 15.43 -13.69
N THR A 3 -15.02 14.95 -13.37
CA THR A 3 -14.31 13.96 -14.19
C THR A 3 -14.06 12.72 -13.35
N VAL A 4 -14.36 11.56 -13.91
CA VAL A 4 -14.04 10.28 -13.27
C VAL A 4 -12.52 10.08 -13.33
N VAL A 5 -11.89 9.96 -12.16
CA VAL A 5 -10.44 9.79 -12.05
C VAL A 5 -10.01 8.33 -11.86
N PHE A 6 -10.91 7.50 -11.36
CA PHE A 6 -10.66 6.08 -11.12
C PHE A 6 -11.98 5.30 -11.15
N THR A 7 -11.93 4.05 -11.62
CA THR A 7 -13.06 3.13 -11.63
C THR A 7 -12.53 1.75 -11.28
N GLU A 8 -13.23 1.07 -10.38
CA GLU A 8 -13.02 -0.35 -10.09
C GLU A 8 -14.20 -1.12 -10.65
N ASP A 9 -13.95 -1.93 -11.67
CA ASP A 9 -14.99 -2.69 -12.36
C ASP A 9 -15.28 -4.03 -11.67
N ASP A 10 -14.37 -4.51 -10.81
CA ASP A 10 -14.55 -5.76 -10.09
C ASP A 10 -15.32 -5.55 -8.78
N PRO A 11 -16.55 -6.08 -8.65
CA PRO A 11 -17.41 -5.84 -7.49
C PRO A 11 -16.88 -6.46 -6.19
N ARG A 12 -15.80 -7.26 -6.24
CA ARG A 12 -15.14 -7.79 -5.04
C ARG A 12 -14.29 -6.75 -4.32
N TYR A 13 -14.03 -5.60 -4.96
CA TYR A 13 -13.17 -4.55 -4.46
C TYR A 13 -13.98 -3.29 -4.17
N CYS A 14 -13.73 -2.73 -2.99
CA CYS A 14 -14.28 -1.45 -2.58
C CYS A 14 -13.21 -0.37 -2.79
N VAL A 15 -13.65 0.79 -3.27
CA VAL A 15 -12.80 1.97 -3.43
C VAL A 15 -13.00 2.92 -2.27
N ASP A 16 -11.91 3.32 -1.62
CA ASP A 16 -11.87 4.40 -0.65
C ASP A 16 -10.81 5.45 -1.05
N ILE A 17 -11.01 6.67 -0.56
CA ILE A 17 -10.11 7.81 -0.80
C ILE A 17 -9.72 8.39 0.54
N THR A 18 -8.42 8.62 0.74
CA THR A 18 -7.85 9.19 1.99
C THR A 18 -6.74 10.17 1.67
N CYS A 19 -6.28 10.93 2.66
CA CYS A 19 -5.03 11.68 2.58
C CYS A 19 -3.96 11.03 3.45
N THR A 20 -2.69 11.09 3.03
CA THR A 20 -1.56 10.79 3.91
C THR A 20 -1.57 11.74 5.11
N LYS A 21 -1.01 11.30 6.23
CA LYS A 21 -1.02 12.06 7.49
C LYS A 21 -0.33 13.42 7.38
N ASP A 22 0.67 13.51 6.53
CA ASP A 22 1.38 14.76 6.24
C ASP A 22 0.70 15.62 5.16
N GLY A 23 -0.42 15.15 4.60
CA GLY A 23 -1.24 15.87 3.63
C GLY A 23 -0.64 15.98 2.22
N ASN A 24 0.53 15.38 1.97
CA ASN A 24 1.24 15.53 0.70
C ASN A 24 0.63 14.69 -0.44
N PHE A 25 -0.10 13.62 -0.11
CA PHE A 25 -0.72 12.76 -1.11
C PHE A 25 -2.16 12.42 -0.77
N ILE A 26 -2.98 12.33 -1.81
CA ILE A 26 -4.29 11.69 -1.77
C ILE A 26 -4.10 10.24 -2.22
N SER A 27 -4.61 9.27 -1.47
CA SER A 27 -4.61 7.86 -1.84
C SER A 27 -5.98 7.44 -2.36
N ILE A 28 -5.99 6.64 -3.42
CA ILE A 28 -7.15 5.87 -3.88
C ILE A 28 -6.81 4.41 -3.62
N ASN A 29 -7.56 3.76 -2.73
CA ASN A 29 -7.32 2.38 -2.34
C ASN A 29 -8.45 1.51 -2.88
N SER A 30 -8.09 0.53 -3.71
CA SER A 30 -9.00 -0.51 -4.19
C SER A 30 -8.72 -1.82 -3.46
N ASN A 31 -9.59 -2.15 -2.51
CA ASN A 31 -9.36 -3.20 -1.52
C ASN A 31 -10.44 -4.27 -1.55
N SER A 32 -10.01 -5.53 -1.48
CA SER A 32 -10.87 -6.68 -1.17
C SER A 32 -10.48 -7.27 0.18
N ARG A 33 -11.14 -8.36 0.57
CA ARG A 33 -10.79 -9.10 1.81
C ARG A 33 -9.37 -9.66 1.81
N THR A 34 -8.74 -9.83 0.66
CA THR A 34 -7.45 -10.53 0.52
C THR A 34 -6.43 -9.79 -0.33
N SER A 35 -6.80 -8.75 -1.06
CA SER A 35 -5.89 -8.07 -1.98
C SER A 35 -6.11 -6.56 -2.04
N SER A 36 -5.03 -5.82 -2.19
CA SER A 36 -5.00 -4.35 -2.28
C SER A 36 -4.37 -3.89 -3.59
N GLU A 37 -4.83 -2.75 -4.10
CA GLU A 37 -4.15 -1.93 -5.10
C GLU A 37 -4.33 -0.46 -4.74
N VAL A 38 -3.22 0.28 -4.67
CA VAL A 38 -3.20 1.67 -4.19
C VAL A 38 -2.62 2.57 -5.26
N TYR A 39 -3.28 3.71 -5.44
CA TYR A 39 -2.84 4.80 -6.30
C TYR A 39 -2.64 6.04 -5.44
N VAL A 40 -1.69 6.89 -5.80
CA VAL A 40 -1.45 8.18 -5.15
C VAL A 40 -1.58 9.33 -6.13
N ILE A 41 -2.14 10.44 -5.66
CA ILE A 41 -2.20 11.71 -6.39
C ILE A 41 -1.42 12.72 -5.54
N ASP A 42 -0.52 13.46 -6.18
CA ASP A 42 0.19 14.57 -5.54
C ASP A 42 -0.83 15.66 -5.16
N ALA A 43 -0.93 15.99 -3.87
CA ALA A 43 -1.89 16.97 -3.39
C ALA A 43 -1.59 18.40 -3.90
N THR A 44 -0.34 18.67 -4.28
CA THR A 44 0.08 19.95 -4.88
C THR A 44 -0.18 20.02 -6.38
N ASN A 45 -0.36 18.86 -7.04
CA ASN A 45 -0.69 18.75 -8.45
C ASN A 45 -1.77 17.68 -8.71
N PRO A 46 -3.03 17.91 -8.27
CA PRO A 46 -4.09 16.91 -8.38
C PRO A 46 -4.46 16.59 -9.83
N LEU A 47 -4.19 17.49 -10.77
CA LEU A 47 -4.41 17.30 -12.21
C LEU A 47 -3.37 16.37 -12.85
N GLY A 48 -2.26 16.07 -12.16
CA GLY A 48 -1.29 15.05 -12.58
C GLY A 48 -1.86 13.62 -12.57
N GLY A 49 -2.99 13.43 -11.87
CA GLY A 49 -3.72 12.17 -11.86
C GLY A 49 -3.08 11.08 -11.00
N PRO A 50 -3.75 9.91 -10.90
CA PRO A 50 -3.32 8.82 -10.03
C PRO A 50 -2.11 8.07 -10.58
N ARG A 51 -1.09 7.89 -9.73
CA ARG A 51 0.08 7.03 -9.96
C ARG A 51 -0.08 5.73 -9.17
N ARG A 52 -0.03 4.58 -9.85
CA ARG A 52 -0.15 3.27 -9.20
C ARG A 52 1.13 2.92 -8.44
N VAL A 53 1.00 2.62 -7.16
CA VAL A 53 2.13 2.24 -6.28
C VAL A 53 2.61 0.84 -6.61
N HIS A 54 1.69 -0.13 -6.67
CA HIS A 54 2.04 -1.50 -7.02
C HIS A 54 0.85 -2.15 -7.70
N ARG A 55 1.09 -3.02 -8.67
CA ARG A 55 0.02 -3.82 -9.27
C ARG A 55 -0.56 -4.77 -8.22
N ARG A 56 -1.87 -4.96 -8.23
CA ARG A 56 -2.53 -5.98 -7.42
C ARG A 56 -1.87 -7.36 -7.57
N ILE A 57 -1.58 -8.01 -6.45
CA ILE A 57 -1.17 -9.42 -6.39
C ILE A 57 -2.21 -10.16 -5.54
N HIS A 58 -2.62 -11.35 -5.99
CA HIS A 58 -3.56 -12.18 -5.24
C HIS A 58 -3.03 -12.52 -3.84
N ASP A 59 -3.91 -12.46 -2.84
CA ASP A 59 -3.60 -12.65 -1.41
C ASP A 59 -2.56 -11.69 -0.81
N VAL A 60 -2.22 -10.60 -1.51
CA VAL A 60 -1.35 -9.54 -1.01
C VAL A 60 -2.16 -8.29 -0.66
N GLN A 61 -2.16 -7.95 0.63
CA GLN A 61 -2.69 -6.70 1.15
C GLN A 61 -1.55 -5.77 1.52
N TYR A 62 -1.76 -4.49 1.29
CA TYR A 62 -0.83 -3.47 1.75
C TYR A 62 -1.51 -2.15 2.03
N PHE A 63 -0.93 -1.39 2.96
CA PHE A 63 -1.34 -0.03 3.31
C PHE A 63 -0.15 0.90 3.10
N LEU A 64 -0.44 2.13 2.67
CA LEU A 64 0.54 3.12 2.30
C LEU A 64 0.42 4.35 3.20
N GLU A 65 1.55 4.85 3.68
CA GLU A 65 1.65 6.14 4.35
C GLU A 65 2.85 6.91 3.78
N HIS A 66 2.84 8.24 3.87
CA HIS A 66 3.95 9.08 3.41
C HIS A 66 4.49 9.96 4.53
N HIS A 67 5.82 10.09 4.59
CA HIS A 67 6.48 11.06 5.45
C HIS A 67 7.92 11.31 4.97
N HIS A 68 8.34 12.58 4.95
CA HIS A 68 9.73 13.02 4.65
C HIS A 68 10.33 12.43 3.36
N GLY A 69 9.54 12.37 2.27
CA GLY A 69 10.02 11.92 0.95
C GLY A 69 10.08 10.40 0.77
N PHE A 70 9.56 9.64 1.74
CA PHE A 70 9.44 8.20 1.67
C PHE A 70 7.99 7.76 1.83
N PHE A 71 7.63 6.75 1.05
CA PHE A 71 6.44 5.96 1.31
C PHE A 71 6.80 4.79 2.22
N TYR A 72 5.96 4.58 3.22
CA TYR A 72 6.01 3.47 4.15
C TYR A 72 4.89 2.49 3.80
N VAL A 73 5.26 1.23 3.62
CA VAL A 73 4.35 0.19 3.13
C VAL A 73 4.25 -0.93 4.15
N LEU A 74 3.09 -1.06 4.77
CA LEU A 74 2.77 -2.20 5.62
C LEU A 74 2.12 -3.28 4.75
N THR A 75 2.75 -4.44 4.61
CA THR A 75 2.27 -5.49 3.71
C THR A 75 2.42 -6.89 4.30
N ASN A 76 1.56 -7.82 3.87
CA ASN A 76 1.71 -9.26 4.12
C ASN A 76 2.54 -9.96 3.02
N ARG A 77 3.02 -9.23 2.01
CA ARG A 77 3.91 -9.77 0.97
C ARG A 77 5.26 -10.13 1.60
N PRO A 78 5.82 -11.31 1.31
CA PRO A 78 7.22 -11.58 1.63
C PRO A 78 8.10 -10.57 0.88
N LEU A 79 8.89 -9.81 1.63
CA LEU A 79 9.94 -8.96 1.09
C LEU A 79 11.28 -9.66 1.36
N ASP A 80 11.88 -10.18 0.30
CA ASP A 80 12.85 -11.27 0.39
C ASP A 80 14.22 -10.82 0.90
N ARG A 81 14.46 -10.92 2.21
CA ARG A 81 15.79 -11.16 2.82
C ARG A 81 15.77 -12.06 4.07
N VAL A 82 14.60 -12.37 4.61
CA VAL A 82 14.44 -13.26 5.77
C VAL A 82 13.46 -14.35 5.37
N GLY A 83 13.91 -15.60 5.46
CA GLY A 83 13.26 -16.78 4.87
C GLY A 83 11.78 -16.94 5.17
N LYS A 84 11.09 -17.68 4.28
CA LYS A 84 9.66 -18.06 4.29
C LYS A 84 8.99 -17.81 5.62
N LEU A 85 8.40 -16.63 5.73
CA LEU A 85 7.77 -16.18 6.94
C LEU A 85 6.43 -16.93 7.07
N GLY A 86 6.37 -17.88 7.99
CA GLY A 86 5.15 -18.67 8.24
C GLY A 86 3.92 -17.80 8.53
N ASN A 87 2.74 -18.40 8.40
CA ASN A 87 1.37 -17.88 8.60
C ASN A 87 1.25 -16.38 8.97
N ARG A 88 0.96 -15.53 7.96
CA ARG A 88 0.52 -14.12 8.03
C ARG A 88 1.33 -13.19 8.94
N LYS A 89 2.64 -13.08 8.72
CA LYS A 89 3.42 -11.99 9.30
C LYS A 89 3.38 -10.75 8.40
N LEU A 90 3.22 -9.58 9.02
CA LEU A 90 3.30 -8.29 8.36
C LEU A 90 4.76 -7.81 8.35
N CYS A 91 5.14 -7.15 7.27
CA CYS A 91 6.41 -6.44 7.17
C CYS A 91 6.17 -4.97 6.82
N LEU A 92 7.05 -4.11 7.32
CA LEU A 92 7.11 -2.71 6.96
C LEU A 92 8.28 -2.52 6.01
N GLY A 93 8.00 -2.04 4.81
CA GLY A 93 9.02 -1.56 3.89
C GLY A 93 8.92 -0.07 3.63
N ASN A 94 9.91 0.48 2.93
CA ASN A 94 9.82 1.81 2.36
C ASN A 94 10.37 1.88 0.93
N CYS A 95 9.98 2.94 0.24
CA CYS A 95 10.57 3.36 -1.03
C CYS A 95 10.56 4.89 -1.10
N GLY A 96 11.47 5.47 -1.89
CA GLY A 96 11.42 6.89 -2.21
C GLY A 96 10.20 7.22 -3.07
N VAL A 97 9.71 8.45 -3.00
CA VAL A 97 8.58 8.92 -3.83
C VAL A 97 8.85 8.70 -5.33
N GLU A 98 10.08 8.88 -5.78
CA GLU A 98 10.47 8.68 -7.17
C GLU A 98 10.45 7.21 -7.60
N ASP A 99 10.70 6.30 -6.66
CA ASP A 99 10.77 4.86 -6.90
C ASP A 99 9.43 4.15 -6.71
N ILE A 100 8.35 4.89 -6.42
CA ILE A 100 7.08 4.33 -5.97
C ILE A 100 6.51 3.26 -6.91
N ASN A 101 6.72 3.40 -8.22
CA ASN A 101 6.22 2.46 -9.24
C ASN A 101 7.08 1.20 -9.41
N SER A 102 8.29 1.14 -8.83
CA SER A 102 9.22 0.00 -8.96
C SER A 102 8.69 -1.26 -8.28
N GLY A 103 7.94 -1.09 -7.19
CA GLY A 103 7.55 -2.18 -6.32
C GLY A 103 8.68 -2.82 -5.52
N ASP A 104 9.88 -2.23 -5.57
CA ASP A 104 11.08 -2.67 -4.85
C ASP A 104 11.11 -2.03 -3.46
N TRP A 105 10.25 -2.51 -2.57
CA TRP A 105 10.19 -2.01 -1.19
C TRP A 105 11.33 -2.58 -0.34
N GLN A 106 12.13 -1.69 0.25
CA GLN A 106 13.19 -2.07 1.16
C GLN A 106 12.61 -2.42 2.53
N VAL A 107 12.99 -3.55 3.11
CA VAL A 107 12.47 -3.96 4.43
C VAL A 107 13.08 -3.14 5.55
N ILE A 108 12.22 -2.54 6.36
CA ILE A 108 12.59 -1.85 7.61
C ILE A 108 12.37 -2.77 8.81
N LEU A 109 11.16 -3.33 8.97
CA LEU A 109 10.77 -4.10 10.16
C LEU A 109 9.92 -5.33 9.82
N PHE A 110 10.00 -6.35 10.68
CA PHE A 110 9.10 -7.50 10.69
C PHE A 110 8.31 -7.51 11.99
N PHE A 111 6.99 -7.75 11.90
CA PHE A 111 6.14 -7.91 13.07
C PHE A 111 5.87 -9.41 13.32
N PRO A 112 6.51 -10.03 14.33
CA PRO A 112 6.11 -11.36 14.77
C PRO A 112 4.72 -11.30 15.41
N GLN A 113 3.85 -12.26 15.13
CA GLN A 113 2.64 -12.41 15.94
C GLN A 113 3.04 -12.88 17.35
N SER A 114 2.51 -12.22 18.38
CA SER A 114 2.55 -12.73 19.74
C SER A 114 1.76 -14.04 19.80
N HIS A 115 2.39 -15.13 20.20
CA HIS A 115 1.65 -16.29 20.68
C HIS A 115 0.90 -15.85 21.94
N SER A 116 -0.43 -15.76 21.88
CA SER A 116 -1.23 -15.87 23.09
C SER A 116 -1.11 -17.33 23.54
N GLU A 117 -0.25 -17.60 24.54
CA GLU A 117 -0.34 -18.83 25.31
C GLU A 117 -1.73 -18.85 25.96
N VAL A 118 -2.54 -19.80 25.55
CA VAL A 118 -3.83 -20.07 26.16
C VAL A 118 -3.56 -20.93 27.38
N GLY A 119 -3.86 -20.39 28.56
CA GLY A 119 -4.32 -21.06 29.80
C GLY A 119 -3.60 -22.31 30.28
#